data_AF-A0AAX3J495-F1
#
_entry.id   AF-A0AAX3J495-F1
#
_cell.length_a   1.000
_cell.length_b   1.000
_cell.length_c   1.000
_cell.angle_alpha   90.00
_cell.angle_beta   90.00
_cell.angle_gamma   90.00
#
_symmetry.space_group_name_H-M   'P 1'
#
loop_
_entity.id
_entity.type
_entity.pdbx_description
1 polymer ?
#
loop_
_entity_poly.entity_id
_entity_poly.type
_entity_poly.pdbx_seq_one_letter_code
_entity_poly.pdbx_strand_id
1 'polypeptide(L)' 'MNFADPIDEAAEREQQMIEVALANRRHPEMTFTGACYNCEESVDKGFFCCPECCEDYQRIERAKQHRKVA' A
#
# COMPACT_ATOMS: atom_id res chain seq x y z
N MET A 1 -11.23 -29.87 29.31
CA MET A 1 -9.91 -29.48 28.80
C MET A 1 -10.06 -29.32 27.31
N ASN A 2 -9.92 -28.09 26.79
CA ASN A 2 -9.92 -27.84 25.35
C ASN A 2 -8.47 -28.02 24.91
N PHE A 3 -8.18 -29.14 24.24
CA PHE A 3 -6.85 -29.42 23.72
C PHE A 3 -6.75 -28.75 22.35
N ALA A 4 -5.70 -27.95 22.15
CA ALA A 4 -5.43 -27.35 20.85
C ALA A 4 -5.28 -28.47 19.81
N ASP A 5 -6.15 -28.46 18.81
CA ASP A 5 -6.09 -29.38 17.69
C ASP A 5 -5.38 -28.72 16.48
N PRO A 6 -5.16 -29.44 15.38
CA PRO A 6 -4.54 -28.87 14.20
C PRO A 6 -5.30 -27.68 13.58
N ILE A 7 -6.60 -27.54 13.85
CA ILE A 7 -7.41 -26.42 13.37
C ILE A 7 -7.15 -25.18 14.22
N ASP A 8 -7.05 -25.33 15.54
CA ASP A 8 -6.67 -24.24 16.43
C ASP A 8 -5.28 -23.67 16.08
N GLU A 9 -4.30 -24.54 15.82
CA GLU A 9 -2.95 -24.12 15.41
C GLU A 9 -2.96 -23.43 14.04
N ALA A 10 -3.75 -23.93 13.09
CA ALA A 10 -3.90 -23.30 11.78
C ALA A 10 -4.50 -21.90 11.89
N ALA A 11 -5.52 -21.73 12.73
CA ALA A 11 -6.17 -20.44 12.97
C ALA A 11 -5.22 -19.45 13.65
N GLU A 12 -4.45 -19.89 14.65
CA GLU A 12 -3.46 -19.04 15.32
C GLU A 12 -2.37 -18.59 14.34
N ARG A 13 -1.88 -19.51 13.50
CA ARG A 13 -0.88 -19.19 12.47
C ARG A 13 -1.42 -18.20 11.44
N GLU A 14 -2.67 -18.34 11.01
CA GLU A 14 -3.31 -17.38 10.10
C GLU A 14 -3.41 -15.99 10.73
N GLN A 15 -3.86 -15.91 11.99
CA GLN A 15 -3.94 -14.65 12.73
C GLN A 15 -2.57 -13.99 12.84
N GLN A 16 -1.54 -14.74 13.23
CA GLN A 16 -0.16 -14.25 13.30
C GLN A 16 0.31 -13.70 11.94
N MET A 17 0.03 -14.40 10.82
CA MET A 17 0.40 -13.92 9.48
C MET A 17 -0.32 -12.61 9.12
N ILE A 18 -1.61 -12.48 9.47
CA ILE A 18 -2.40 -11.27 9.23
C ILE A 18 -1.84 -10.11 10.05
N GLU A 19 -1.58 -10.31 11.34
CA GLU A 19 -1.03 -9.30 12.24
C GLU A 19 0.31 -8.78 11.74
N VAL A 20 1.20 -9.69 11.33
CA VAL A 20 2.51 -9.34 10.76
C VAL A 20 2.35 -8.55 9.46
N ALA A 21 1.43 -8.95 8.58
CA ALA A 21 1.17 -8.25 7.32
C ALA A 21 0.62 -6.84 7.54
N LEU A 22 -0.29 -6.67 8.51
CA LEU A 22 -0.85 -5.37 8.88
C LEU A 22 0.21 -4.47 9.52
N ALA A 23 1.02 -5.00 10.44
CA ALA A 23 2.08 -4.24 11.11
C ALA A 23 3.16 -3.76 10.14
N ASN A 24 3.47 -4.55 9.10
CA ASN A 24 4.49 -4.19 8.10
C ASN A 24 3.92 -3.44 6.88
N ARG A 25 2.62 -3.14 6.86
CA ARG A 25 1.99 -2.43 5.75
C ARG A 25 2.55 -1.01 5.66
N ARG A 26 3.33 -0.73 4.60
CA ARG A 26 3.83 0.62 4.31
C ARG A 26 2.67 1.51 3.87
N HIS A 27 2.43 2.57 4.63
CA HIS A 27 1.52 3.64 4.21
C HIS A 27 2.28 4.60 3.28
N PRO A 28 1.72 4.96 2.11
CA PRO A 28 2.32 5.98 1.27
C PRO A 28 2.21 7.33 1.98
N GLU A 29 3.34 7.86 2.43
CA GLU A 29 3.44 9.22 2.95
C GLU A 29 3.65 10.16 1.75
N MET A 30 2.62 10.94 1.41
CA MET A 30 2.70 11.96 0.38
C MET A 30 2.71 13.35 1.02
N THR A 31 3.66 14.18 0.60
CA THR A 31 3.82 15.56 1.07
C THR A 31 3.28 16.53 0.02
N PHE A 32 2.53 17.55 0.42
CA PHE A 32 2.05 18.51 -0.57
C PHE A 32 3.21 19.38 -1.05
N THR A 33 3.54 19.28 -2.34
CA THR A 33 4.67 20.01 -2.96
C THR A 33 4.22 21.22 -3.77
N GLY A 34 2.91 21.42 -3.97
CA GLY A 34 2.37 22.43 -4.88
C GLY A 34 2.49 22.07 -6.37
N ALA A 35 2.97 20.87 -6.69
CA ALA A 35 3.04 20.34 -8.06
C ALA A 35 2.43 18.93 -8.15
N CYS A 36 1.87 18.60 -9.30
CA CYS A 36 1.31 17.29 -9.59
C CYS A 36 2.41 16.22 -9.56
N TYR A 37 2.19 15.14 -8.83
CA TYR A 37 3.15 14.03 -8.71
C TYR A 37 3.36 13.23 -10.01
N ASN A 38 2.53 13.43 -11.03
CA ASN A 38 2.62 12.73 -12.31
C ASN A 38 3.18 13.60 -13.45
N CYS A 39 2.60 14.79 -13.66
CA CYS A 39 2.95 15.68 -14.78
C CYS A 39 3.69 16.96 -14.37
N GLU A 40 3.95 17.16 -13.07
CA GLU A 40 4.69 18.31 -12.52
C GLU A 40 4.02 19.68 -12.72
N GLU A 41 2.77 19.73 -13.19
CA GLU A 41 1.99 20.96 -13.28
C GLU A 41 1.67 21.52 -11.89
N SER A 42 1.56 22.85 -11.77
CA SER A 42 1.21 23.51 -10.51
C SER A 42 -0.19 23.11 -10.05
N VAL A 43 -0.33 22.74 -8.78
CA VAL A 43 -1.61 22.39 -8.15
C VAL A 43 -1.84 23.23 -6.91
N ASP A 44 -3.00 23.88 -6.84
CA ASP A 44 -3.38 24.71 -5.70
C ASP A 44 -3.83 23.88 -4.49
N LYS A 45 -4.28 22.64 -4.73
CA LYS A 45 -4.79 21.72 -3.71
C LYS A 45 -4.60 20.27 -4.12
N GLY A 46 -4.21 19.44 -3.15
CA GLY A 46 -4.06 17.99 -3.35
C GLY A 46 -2.75 17.63 -4.07
N PHE A 47 -2.58 16.36 -4.43
CA PHE A 47 -1.30 15.88 -4.98
C PHE A 47 -1.28 15.75 -6.50
N PHE A 48 -2.43 15.94 -7.16
CA PHE A 48 -2.60 15.70 -8.60
C PHE A 48 -3.51 16.77 -9.21
N CYS A 49 -3.23 17.15 -10.46
CA CYS A 49 -4.03 18.14 -11.19
C CYS A 49 -5.38 17.58 -11.66
N CYS A 50 -5.46 16.26 -11.89
CA CYS A 50 -6.68 15.59 -12.32
C CYS A 50 -6.72 14.12 -11.82
N PRO A 51 -7.90 13.47 -11.87
CA PRO A 51 -8.05 12.07 -11.51
C PRO A 51 -7.18 11.12 -12.34
N GLU A 52 -7.03 11.40 -13.64
CA GLU A 52 -6.24 10.55 -14.55
C GLU A 52 -4.75 10.52 -14.14
N CYS A 53 -4.18 11.68 -13.78
CA CYS A 53 -2.82 11.76 -13.26
C CYS A 53 -2.61 10.96 -11.98
N CYS A 54 -3.63 10.89 -11.12
CA CYS A 54 -3.60 10.07 -9.91
C CYS A 54 -3.58 8.57 -10.24
N GLU A 55 -4.42 8.13 -11.19
CA GLU A 55 -4.47 6.74 -11.62
C GLU A 55 -3.16 6.30 -12.29
N ASP A 56 -2.60 7.12 -13.17
CA ASP A 56 -1.36 6.82 -13.86
C ASP A 56 -0.17 6.73 -12.90
N TYR A 57 -0.08 7.67 -11.97
CA TYR A 57 0.92 7.61 -10.90
C TYR A 57 0.80 6.31 -10.09
N GLN A 58 -0.42 5.93 -9.70
CA GLN A 58 -0.66 4.68 -8.97
C GLN A 58 -0.27 3.44 -9.78
N ARG A 59 -0.57 3.40 -11.08
CA ARG A 59 -0.17 2.31 -11.98
C ARG A 59 1.35 2.18 -12.05
N ILE A 60 2.05 3.31 -12.20
CA ILE A 60 3.51 3.36 -12.26
C ILE A 60 4.12 2.90 -10.94
N GLU A 61 3.65 3.41 -9.80
CA GLU A 61 4.16 3.01 -8.48
C GLU A 61 3.92 1.53 -8.19
N ARG A 62 2.74 1.01 -8.52
CA ARG A 62 2.43 -0.42 -8.39
C ARG A 62 3.35 -1.27 -9.28
N ALA A 63 3.58 -0.86 -10.52
CA ALA A 63 4.52 -1.53 -11.41
C ALA A 63 5.95 -1.51 -10.85
N LYS A 64 6.42 -0.39 -10.29
CA LYS A 64 7.73 -0.31 -9.62
C LYS A 64 7.84 -1.26 -8.43
N GLN A 65 6.79 -1.36 -7.61
CA GLN A 65 6.75 -2.28 -6.47
C GLN A 65 6.89 -3.74 -6.92
N HIS A 66 6.16 -4.15 -7.97
CA HIS A 66 6.25 -5.51 -8.50
C HIS A 66 7.58 -5.81 -9.21
N ARG A 67 8.20 -4.82 -9.85
CA ARG A 67 9.51 -4.98 -10.53
C ARG A 67 10.70 -5.10 -9.57
N LYS A 68 10.58 -4.64 -8.32
CA LYS A 68 11.64 -4.78 -7.30
C LYS A 68 11.75 -6.19 -6.71
N VAL A 69 10.86 -7.12 -7.09
CA VAL A 69 10.79 -8.50 -6.56
C VAL A 69 11.47 -9.51 -7.51
N ALA A 70 12.40 -9.06 -8.36
CA ALA A 70 13.16 -9.89 -9.29
C ALA A 70 14.64 -9.97 -8.90
#